data_AF-A0A8J6EBT6-F1
#
_entry.id   AF-A0A8J6EBT6-F1
#
_cell.length_a   1.000
_cell.length_b   1.000
_cell.length_c   1.000
_cell.angle_alpha   90.00
_cell.angle_beta   90.00
_cell.angle_gamma   90.00
#
_symmetry.space_group_name_H-M   'P 1'
#
loop_
_entity.id
_entity.type
_entity.pdbx_description
1 polymer ?
#
loop_
_entity_poly.entity_id
_entity_poly.type
_entity_poly.pdbx_seq_one_letter_code
_entity_poly.pdbx_strand_id
1 'polypeptide(L)' 'SSRGLFIIDPNGVVRHMSVNDLPVGRSVEETLRLVKAFQFVETHGEVCPANWTPHSPTIKPNPEGSKEYFEKLK' A
#
# COMPACT_ATOMS: atom_id res chain seq x y z
N SER A 1 0.61 -11.81 -24.76
CA SER A 1 -0.06 -12.08 -23.47
C SER A 1 0.60 -11.20 -22.42
N SER A 2 -0.11 -10.62 -21.45
CA SER A 2 0.51 -9.77 -20.42
C SER A 2 0.68 -10.55 -19.10
N ARG A 3 1.46 -10.02 -18.15
CA ARG A 3 1.69 -10.64 -16.82
C ARG A 3 0.89 -9.88 -15.76
N GLY A 4 -0.25 -10.44 -15.36
CA GLY A 4 -1.08 -9.91 -14.28
C GLY A 4 -0.64 -10.38 -12.89
N LEU A 5 -0.84 -9.53 -11.88
CA LEU A 5 -0.81 -9.87 -10.46
C LEU A 5 -1.98 -9.17 -9.77
N PHE A 6 -2.67 -9.88 -8.89
CA PHE A 6 -3.79 -9.37 -8.11
C PHE A 6 -3.55 -9.68 -6.64
N ILE A 7 -3.81 -8.69 -5.77
CA ILE A 7 -3.88 -8.87 -4.31
C ILE A 7 -5.36 -8.85 -3.95
N ILE A 8 -5.82 -9.93 -3.32
CA ILE A 8 -7.21 -10.14 -2.92
C ILE A 8 -7.22 -10.31 -1.40
N ASP A 9 -8.14 -9.62 -0.74
CA ASP A 9 -8.29 -9.72 0.71
C ASP A 9 -9.12 -10.96 1.14
N PRO A 10 -9.23 -11.26 2.45
CA PRO A 10 -10.02 -12.39 2.93
C PRO A 10 -11.52 -12.33 2.60
N ASN A 11 -12.06 -11.15 2.26
CA ASN A 11 -13.45 -10.96 1.85
C ASN A 11 -13.65 -11.14 0.34
N GLY A 12 -12.59 -11.52 -0.39
CA GLY A 12 -12.64 -11.71 -1.84
C GLY A 12 -12.59 -10.41 -2.64
N VAL A 13 -12.25 -9.27 -2.02
CA VAL A 13 -12.17 -7.96 -2.68
C VAL A 13 -10.76 -7.75 -3.24
N VAL A 14 -10.68 -7.38 -4.53
CA VAL A 14 -9.41 -6.98 -5.15
C VAL A 14 -8.95 -5.65 -4.56
N ARG A 15 -7.77 -5.64 -3.94
CA ARG A 15 -7.17 -4.46 -3.31
C ARG A 15 -6.11 -3.80 -4.17
N HIS A 16 -5.41 -4.58 -4.99
CA HIS A 16 -4.40 -4.07 -5.92
C HIS A 16 -4.32 -4.97 -7.15
N MET A 17 -3.99 -4.36 -8.30
CA MET A 17 -3.63 -5.07 -9.52
C MET A 17 -2.42 -4.41 -10.18
N SER A 18 -1.54 -5.23 -10.75
CA SER A 18 -0.48 -4.77 -11.65
C SER A 18 -0.45 -5.63 -12.91
N VAL A 19 -0.14 -5.00 -14.04
CA VAL A 19 -0.06 -5.64 -15.35
C VAL A 19 1.22 -5.18 -16.02
N ASN A 20 2.10 -6.13 -16.28
CA ASN A 20 3.36 -5.87 -16.97
C ASN A 20 3.31 -6.47 -18.38
N ASP A 21 4.00 -5.82 -19.32
CA ASP A 21 4.25 -6.41 -20.63
C ASP A 21 5.21 -7.62 -20.51
N LEU A 22 5.26 -8.49 -21.52
CA LEU A 22 6.05 -9.72 -21.52
C LEU A 22 7.51 -9.58 -21.12
N PRO A 23 8.28 -8.57 -21.60
CA PRO A 23 9.71 -8.48 -21.30
C PRO A 23 9.99 -7.94 -19.90
N VAL A 24 8.98 -7.42 -19.19
CA VAL A 24 9.18 -6.77 -17.88
C VAL A 24 8.68 -7.67 -16.76
N GLY A 25 9.60 -8.03 -15.86
CA GLY A 25 9.30 -8.81 -14.65
C GLY A 25 8.50 -8.03 -13.61
N ARG A 26 7.96 -8.75 -12.61
CA ARG A 26 7.32 -8.18 -11.41
C ARG A 26 8.36 -8.05 -10.29
N SER A 27 8.07 -7.24 -9.27
CA SER A 27 8.87 -7.18 -8.02
C SER A 27 8.15 -7.90 -6.89
N VAL A 28 8.86 -8.80 -6.22
CA VAL A 28 8.37 -9.50 -5.02
C VAL A 28 8.35 -8.55 -3.82
N GLU A 29 9.33 -7.66 -3.74
CA GLU A 29 9.48 -6.66 -2.70
C GLU A 29 8.28 -5.70 -2.70
N GLU A 30 7.87 -5.22 -3.87
CA GLU A 30 6.69 -4.36 -4.00
C GLU A 30 5.40 -5.11 -3.66
N THR A 31 5.29 -6.36 -4.09
CA THR A 31 4.14 -7.21 -3.74
C THR A 31 4.04 -7.39 -2.23
N LEU A 32 5.16 -7.69 -1.55
CA LEU A 32 5.21 -7.85 -0.11
C LEU A 32 4.93 -6.54 0.63
N ARG A 33 5.44 -5.40 0.12
CA ARG A 33 5.18 -4.07 0.67
C ARG A 33 3.69 -3.75 0.64
N LEU A 34 3.03 -4.00 -0.49
CA LEU A 34 1.60 -3.77 -0.66
C LEU A 34 0.76 -4.67 0.27
N VAL A 35 1.09 -5.96 0.39
CA VAL A 35 0.40 -6.88 1.32
C VAL A 35 0.50 -6.35 2.76
N LYS A 36 1.70 -5.97 3.20
CA LYS A 36 1.91 -5.40 4.55
C LYS A 36 1.16 -4.09 4.75
N ALA A 37 1.08 -3.24 3.73
CA ALA A 37 0.35 -1.97 3.79
C ALA A 37 -1.16 -2.21 3.97
N PHE A 38 -1.76 -3.12 3.19
CA PHE A 38 -3.18 -3.43 3.35
C PHE A 38 -3.49 -4.03 4.72
N GLN A 39 -2.66 -4.95 5.21
CA GLN A 39 -2.80 -5.51 6.57
C GLN A 39 -2.68 -4.42 7.65
N PHE A 40 -1.75 -3.48 7.49
CA PHE A 40 -1.57 -2.37 8.41
C PHE A 40 -2.83 -1.48 8.47
N VAL A 41 -3.35 -1.07 7.31
CA VAL A 41 -4.56 -0.24 7.20
C VAL A 41 -5.76 -0.95 7.85
N GLU A 42 -5.93 -2.24 7.59
CA GLU A 42 -7.01 -3.04 8.17
C GLU A 42 -6.91 -3.15 9.70
N THR A 43 -5.69 -3.26 10.23
CA THR A 43 -5.45 -3.44 11.67
C THR A 43 -5.51 -2.13 12.46
N HIS A 44 -5.01 -1.02 11.89
CA HIS A 44 -4.80 0.24 12.62
C HIS A 44 -5.78 1.34 12.22
N GLY A 45 -6.45 1.24 11.07
CA GLY A 45 -7.35 2.28 10.56
C GLY A 45 -6.66 3.55 10.08
N GLU A 46 -5.33 3.56 10.02
CA GLU A 46 -4.51 4.64 9.45
C GLU A 46 -4.22 4.36 7.96
N VAL A 47 -3.80 5.39 7.22
CA VAL A 47 -3.45 5.24 5.80
C VAL A 47 -1.94 5.32 5.55
N CYS A 48 -1.49 4.55 4.57
CA CYS A 48 -0.08 4.47 4.17
C CYS A 48 0.24 5.53 3.10
N PRO A 49 1.20 6.44 3.32
CA PRO A 49 1.67 7.38 2.30
C PRO A 49 2.44 6.69 1.15
N ALA A 50 2.84 7.47 0.15
CA ALA A 50 3.65 6.99 -0.95
C ALA A 50 4.94 6.32 -0.45
N ASN A 51 5.31 5.19 -1.06
CA ASN A 51 6.49 4.38 -0.71
C ASN A 51 6.52 3.90 0.76
N TRP A 52 5.38 3.86 1.45
CA TRP A 52 5.32 3.39 2.83
C TRP A 52 5.89 1.97 2.99
N THR A 53 6.65 1.79 4.07
CA THR A 53 7.16 0.50 4.57
C THR A 53 6.77 0.36 6.06
N PRO A 54 6.89 -0.83 6.69
CA PRO A 54 6.44 -1.04 8.08
C PRO A 54 7.02 -0.11 9.15
N HIS A 55 8.12 0.58 8.88
CA HIS A 55 8.75 1.53 9.81
C HIS A 55 8.55 2.99 9.38
N SER A 56 7.82 3.23 8.29
CA SER A 56 7.53 4.56 7.78
C SER A 56 6.37 5.19 8.55
N PRO A 57 6.37 6.52 8.74
CA PRO A 57 5.23 7.20 9.34
C PRO A 57 3.97 7.07 8.47
N THR A 58 2.82 7.15 9.14
CA THR A 58 1.48 6.94 8.60
C THR A 58 0.62 8.19 8.77
N ILE A 59 -0.55 8.21 8.13
CA ILE A 59 -1.47 9.35 8.20
C ILE A 59 -2.77 8.89 8.87
N LYS A 60 -3.18 9.56 9.94
CA LYS A 60 -4.52 9.38 10.51
C LYS A 60 -5.55 10.02 9.56
N PRO A 61 -6.63 9.31 9.18
CA PRO A 61 -7.58 9.79 8.18
C PRO A 61 -8.59 10.79 8.76
N ASN A 62 -8.11 11.85 9.40
CA ASN A 62 -8.89 13.00 9.86
C ASN A 62 -8.11 14.31 9.67
N PRO A 63 -8.78 15.47 9.60
CA PRO A 63 -8.13 16.73 9.29
C PRO A 63 -6.97 17.08 10.23
N GLU A 64 -7.14 16.87 11.54
CA GLU A 64 -6.15 17.18 12.56
C GLU A 64 -4.91 16.27 12.42
N GLY A 65 -5.11 14.96 12.39
CA GLY A 65 -4.04 13.98 12.29
C GLY A 65 -3.29 14.01 10.94
N SER A 66 -3.96 14.40 9.86
CA SER A 66 -3.28 14.63 8.59
C SER A 66 -2.30 15.81 8.65
N LYS A 67 -2.67 16.90 9.35
CA LYS A 67 -1.79 18.07 9.52
C LYS A 67 -0.53 17.71 10.28
N GLU A 68 -0.65 16.93 11.36
CA GLU A 68 0.49 16.43 12.15
C GLU A 68 1.52 15.69 11.27
N TYR A 69 1.07 14.89 10.31
CA TYR A 69 1.95 14.20 9.37
C TYR A 69 2.65 15.18 8.41
N PHE A 70 1.89 16.08 7.78
CA PHE A 70 2.45 17.02 6.80
C PHE A 70 3.35 18.10 7.42
N GLU A 71 3.15 18.45 8.69
CA GLU A 71 4.03 19.36 9.42
C GLU A 71 5.42 18.75 9.66
N LYS A 72 5.49 17.43 9.88
CA LYS A 72 6.77 16.71 10.06
C LYS A 72 7.57 16.52 8.76
N LEU A 73 6.95 16.76 7.61
CA LEU A 73 7.60 16.66 6.30
C LEU A 73 8.21 17.98 5.82
N LYS A 74 7.97 19.08 6.55
CA LYS A 74 8.65 20.36 6.32
C LYS A 74 10.06 20.33 6.90
#